data_AF-A0A3D4PI17-F1
#
_entry.id   AF-A0A3D4PI17-F1
#
_cell.length_a   1.000
_cell.length_b   1.000
_cell.length_c   1.000
_cell.angle_alpha   90.00
_cell.angle_beta   90.00
_cell.angle_gamma   90.00
#
_symmetry.space_group_name_H-M   'P 1'
#
loop_
_entity.id
_entity.type
_entity.pdbx_description
1 polymer ?
#
loop_
_entity_poly.entity_id
_entity_poly.type
_entity_poly.pdbx_seq_one_letter_code
_entity_poly.pdbx_strand_id
1 'polypeptide(L)' 'SLGEALEALEADNDFLTAGDVFSKDMLNSFIDYKRAEEIDALRLRPHPYEFDLYYNV' A
#
# COMPACT_ATOMS: atom_id res chain seq x y z
N SER A 1 -0.35 7.68 -4.96
CA SER A 1 0.53 6.50 -4.87
C SER A 1 -0.25 5.33 -4.29
N LEU A 2 0.31 4.11 -4.26
CA LEU A 2 -0.37 2.98 -3.62
C LEU A 2 -0.59 3.22 -2.12
N GLY A 3 0.40 3.78 -1.42
CA GLY A 3 0.28 4.13 0.01
C GLY A 3 -0.84 5.12 0.28
N GLU A 4 -0.90 6.21 -0.49
CA GLU A 4 -1.96 7.22 -0.36
C GLU A 4 -3.36 6.64 -0.67
N ALA A 5 -3.45 5.70 -1.61
CA ALA A 5 -4.72 5.03 -1.91
C ALA A 5 -5.18 4.12 -0.76
N LEU A 6 -4.25 3.45 -0.07
CA LEU A 6 -4.57 2.65 1.11
C LEU A 6 -4.96 3.53 2.30
N GLU A 7 -4.33 4.69 2.50
CA GLU A 7 -4.74 5.67 3.51
C GLU A 7 -6.15 6.21 3.25
N ALA A 8 -6.47 6.53 1.99
CA ALA A 8 -7.82 6.95 1.60
C ALA A 8 -8.85 5.84 1.84
N LEU A 9 -8.50 4.58 1.52
CA LEU A 9 -9.34 3.42 1.77
C LEU A 9 -9.57 3.17 3.27
N GLU A 10 -8.57 3.37 4.12
CA GLU A 10 -8.74 3.30 5.58
C GLU A 10 -9.66 4.41 6.10
N ALA A 11 -9.54 5.62 5.54
CA ALA A 11 -10.31 6.77 5.96
C ALA A 11 -11.78 6.72 5.53
N ASP A 12 -12.09 6.07 4.41
CA ASP A 12 -13.44 5.98 3.85
C ASP A 12 -13.70 4.61 3.19
N ASN A 13 -14.19 3.63 3.96
CA ASN A 13 -14.59 2.31 3.48
C ASN A 13 -16.01 1.87 3.91
N ASP A 14 -16.78 2.77 4.50
CA ASP A 14 -18.13 2.42 4.99
C ASP A 14 -19.05 1.96 3.85
N PHE A 15 -18.88 2.50 2.65
CA PHE A 15 -19.61 2.09 1.46
C PHE A 15 -19.28 0.65 1.01
N LEU A 16 -18.11 0.12 1.37
CA LEU A 16 -17.69 -1.26 1.08
C LEU A 16 -18.23 -2.24 2.12
N THR A 17 -18.34 -1.81 3.38
CA THR A 17 -18.85 -2.67 4.47
C THR A 17 -20.39 -2.67 4.55
N ALA A 18 -21.04 -1.76 3.82
CA ALA A 18 -22.50 -1.71 3.71
C ALA A 18 -23.08 -3.02 3.20
N GLY A 19 -23.99 -3.62 3.98
CA GLY A 19 -24.64 -4.90 3.63
C GLY A 19 -23.74 -6.13 3.76
N ASP A 20 -22.63 -6.02 4.50
CA ASP A 20 -21.67 -7.12 4.73
C ASP A 20 -21.06 -7.67 3.43
N VAL A 21 -20.94 -6.81 2.40
CA VAL A 21 -20.31 -7.14 1.12
C VAL A 21 -18.81 -7.38 1.31
N PHE A 22 -18.18 -6.53 2.12
CA PHE A 22 -16.82 -6.70 2.59
C PHE A 22 -16.78 -6.65 4.10
N SER A 23 -16.16 -7.67 4.73
CA SER A 23 -15.93 -7.64 6.17
C SER A 23 -14.76 -6.72 6.51
N LYS A 24 -14.83 -6.10 7.70
CA LYS A 24 -13.72 -5.27 8.21
C LYS A 24 -12.41 -6.04 8.33
N ASP A 25 -12.49 -7.30 8.76
CA ASP A 25 -11.30 -8.15 8.90
C ASP A 25 -10.63 -8.43 7.55
N MET A 26 -11.42 -8.64 6.49
CA MET A 26 -10.89 -8.82 5.14
C MET A 26 -10.20 -7.56 4.64
N LEU A 27 -10.83 -6.39 4.83
CA LEU A 27 -10.26 -5.10 4.42
C LEU A 27 -8.94 -4.81 5.15
N ASN A 28 -8.91 -4.98 6.46
CA ASN A 28 -7.68 -4.80 7.26
C ASN A 28 -6.57 -5.74 6.79
N SER A 29 -6.89 -7.03 6.61
CA SER A 29 -5.91 -8.02 6.13
C SER A 29 -5.37 -7.68 4.74
N PHE A 30 -6.23 -7.15 3.86
CA PHE A 30 -5.84 -6.70 2.53
C PHE A 30 -4.90 -5.50 2.58
N ILE A 31 -5.22 -4.50 3.41
CA ILE A 31 -4.38 -3.30 3.56
C ILE A 31 -3.01 -3.67 4.13
N ASP A 32 -2.96 -4.51 5.16
CA ASP A 32 -1.72 -4.98 5.78
C ASP A 32 -0.85 -5.74 4.78
N TYR A 33 -1.45 -6.65 4.02
CA TYR A 33 -0.76 -7.39 2.96
C TYR A 33 -0.14 -6.44 1.92
N LYS A 34 -0.91 -5.46 1.44
CA LYS A 34 -0.43 -4.50 0.43
C LYS A 34 0.67 -3.60 0.96
N ARG A 35 0.63 -3.21 2.24
CA ARG A 35 1.72 -2.45 2.88
C ARG A 35 3.00 -3.27 2.96
N ALA A 36 2.93 -4.47 3.55
CA ALA A 36 4.12 -5.28 3.80
C ALA A 36 4.73 -5.86 2.52
N GLU A 37 3.93 -6.48 1.67
CA GLU A 37 4.43 -7.30 0.56
C GLU A 37 4.69 -6.50 -0.72
N GLU A 38 4.05 -5.34 -0.89
CA GLU A 38 4.19 -4.53 -2.10
C GLU A 38 4.89 -3.20 -1.83
N ILE A 39 4.39 -2.39 -0.90
CA ILE A 39 4.97 -1.07 -0.62
C ILE A 39 6.35 -1.19 0.03
N ASP A 40 6.43 -1.88 1.17
CA ASP A 40 7.68 -1.98 1.92
C ASP A 40 8.72 -2.79 1.16
N ALA A 41 8.30 -3.89 0.52
CA ALA A 41 9.18 -4.68 -0.34
C ALA A 41 9.79 -3.86 -1.48
N LEU A 42 9.07 -2.91 -2.07
CA LEU A 42 9.62 -2.02 -3.10
C LEU A 42 10.51 -0.94 -2.48
N ARG A 43 10.04 -0.30 -1.39
CA ARG A 43 10.73 0.83 -0.73
C ARG A 43 12.08 0.45 -0.14
N LEU A 44 12.25 -0.79 0.29
CA LEU A 44 13.50 -1.31 0.86
C LEU A 44 14.54 -1.70 -0.21
N ARG A 45 14.19 -1.67 -1.50
CA ARG A 45 15.10 -2.00 -2.60
C ARG A 45 15.48 -0.73 -3.36
N PRO A 46 16.78 -0.42 -3.53
CA PRO A 46 17.20 0.70 -4.33
C PRO A 46 16.77 0.49 -5.79
N HIS A 47 16.13 1.49 -6.37
CA HIS A 47 15.72 1.43 -7.77
C HIS A 47 16.95 1.55 -8.68
N PRO A 48 17.06 0.82 -9.81
CA PRO A 48 18.23 0.88 -10.68
C PRO A 48 18.63 2.29 -11.13
N TYR A 49 17.64 3.17 -11.31
CA TYR A 49 17.89 4.57 -11.66
C TYR A 49 18.56 5.39 -10.55
N GLU A 50 18.42 4.99 -9.28
CA GLU A 50 19.14 5.63 -8.17
C GLU A 50 20.66 5.49 -8.33
N PHE A 51 21.15 4.41 -8.96
CA PHE A 51 22.57 4.28 -9.26
C PHE A 51 23.02 5.33 -10.29
N ASP A 52 22.25 5.61 -11.34
CA ASP A 52 22.57 6.66 -12.31
C ASP A 52 22.65 8.04 -11.62
N LEU A 53 21.73 8.30 -10.69
CA LEU A 53 21.62 9.57 -9.98
C LEU A 53 22.72 9.79 -8.93
N TYR A 54 23.16 8.74 -8.22
CA TYR A 54 23.99 8.89 -7.02
C TYR A 54 25.37 8.22 -7.10
N TYR A 55 25.67 7.38 -8.09
CA TYR A 55 26.91 6.60 -8.11
C TYR A 55 28.16 7.41 -8.48
N ASN A 56 28.02 8.49 -9.25
CA ASN A 56 29.14 9.35 -9.69
C ASN A 56 29.21 10.69 -8.94
N VAL A 57 28.55 10.81 -7.79
CA VAL A 57 28.63 11.99 -6.91
C VAL A 57 29.86 11.92 -6.02
#